data_AF-A0A9D5KEY1-F1
#
_entry.id   AF-A0A9D5KEY1-F1
#
_cell.length_a   1.000
_cell.length_b   1.000
_cell.length_c   1.000
_cell.angle_alpha   90.00
_cell.angle_beta   90.00
_cell.angle_gamma   90.00
#
_symmetry.space_group_name_H-M   'P 1'
#
loop_
_entity.id
_entity.type
_entity.pdbx_description
1 polymer ?
#
loop_
_entity_poly.entity_id
_entity_poly.type
_entity_poly.pdbx_seq_one_letter_code
_entity_poly.pdbx_strand_id
1 'polypeptide(L)'
;MTLRAAFLGLLFAFFVSSVVYFNDQVIQQTYLIGNHFPIIVFGVLVILLLFINPLARLAGHRFVLKSGEIAVIMAMGLVVCGWPGSGFFRGFTALITMPSNMVKVNSSWQATHVMSYVPGASPLLGKGHIRDYHDLATALVRASKRHRPSIAGRIWHFMPDAAREAVGKAASQSRLQPSDENVILNAVNQAILQDDFYDPRVFSGTDLPEDLRASIAALKKGDLDERDTHRLNRKLVSFCLPDLIVPCPPGSGVLLADGDLESPAVQVLLQGKENKEWSWLGVVPWKTWWPSIFLWGGLAVLLGISSACLVIVFQPQWKRELLPYPIARFVKDITAPAPGGGRPAILSNKLFWYAFGLMVVIHLMGGLNAWFPSFVKIPLQFDFTPLRQLFPHASAFWWSSHVIWSFQLFPTVIAFAFFLSTEVSFSVGISGFLFMAFFAVMNSNGIAIENDWMQAKNANMLRFGAYAGMALVIFFIGRRYYLNVLGSSLGLKRHPETPSSAVWSLRVLFLCLLVSVAMLAHVGVPWYFGALTMLLILLTFVVITRINVETGTFFIQP
;
A
#
# COMPACT_ATOMS: atom_id res chain seq x y z
N MET A 1 6.95 -14.97 29.55
CA MET A 1 6.92 -13.50 29.44
C MET A 1 6.55 -12.92 30.81
N THR A 2 7.19 -11.84 31.26
CA THR A 2 6.76 -11.13 32.48
C THR A 2 5.71 -10.06 32.11
N LEU A 3 4.73 -9.81 32.98
CA LEU A 3 3.75 -8.72 32.78
C LEU A 3 4.44 -7.36 32.63
N ARG A 4 5.55 -7.17 33.37
CA ARG A 4 6.41 -5.99 33.29
C ARG A 4 6.94 -5.76 31.87
N ALA A 5 7.49 -6.79 31.22
CA ALA A 5 8.03 -6.67 29.87
C ALA A 5 6.93 -6.35 28.84
N ALA A 6 5.75 -6.94 28.99
CA ALA A 6 4.61 -6.65 28.11
C ALA A 6 4.15 -5.19 28.26
N PHE A 7 4.01 -4.70 29.51
CA PHE A 7 3.63 -3.32 29.78
C PHE A 7 4.66 -2.31 29.24
N LEU A 8 5.95 -2.53 29.50
CA LEU A 8 7.01 -1.67 28.97
C LEU A 8 7.10 -1.73 27.45
N GLY A 9 6.83 -2.90 26.85
CA GLY A 9 6.76 -3.05 25.39
C GLY A 9 5.60 -2.27 24.78
N LEU A 10 4.43 -2.26 25.41
CA LEU A 10 3.29 -1.43 24.99
C LEU A 10 3.58 0.07 25.12
N LEU A 11 4.18 0.49 26.23
CA LEU A 11 4.59 1.88 26.43
C LEU A 11 5.61 2.30 25.36
N PHE A 12 6.57 1.42 25.04
CA PHE A 12 7.56 1.67 24.01
C PHE A 12 6.92 1.72 22.61
N ALA A 13 5.98 0.84 22.30
CA ALA A 13 5.21 0.87 21.07
C ALA A 13 4.45 2.19 20.89
N PHE A 14 3.79 2.67 21.94
CA PHE A 14 3.12 3.97 21.94
C PHE A 14 4.11 5.11 21.69
N PHE A 15 5.24 5.12 22.42
CA PHE A 15 6.31 6.09 22.23
C PHE A 15 6.83 6.12 20.79
N VAL A 16 7.12 4.96 20.20
CA VAL A 16 7.57 4.85 18.81
C VAL A 16 6.55 5.46 17.85
N SER A 17 5.26 5.09 17.97
CA SER A 17 4.21 5.63 17.11
C SER A 17 4.06 7.15 17.20
N SER A 18 4.05 7.70 18.41
CA SER A 18 3.88 9.15 18.63
C SER A 18 5.11 9.95 18.17
N VAL A 19 6.31 9.52 18.56
CA VAL A 19 7.55 10.24 18.23
C VAL A 19 7.87 10.17 16.75
N VAL A 20 7.67 9.02 16.11
CA VAL A 20 7.89 8.89 14.66
C VAL A 20 6.93 9.76 13.88
N TYR A 21 5.64 9.79 14.23
CA TYR A 21 4.70 10.69 13.59
C TYR A 21 5.11 12.16 13.76
N PHE A 22 5.42 12.58 14.99
CA PHE A 22 5.87 13.95 15.24
C PHE A 22 7.14 14.30 14.46
N ASN A 23 8.16 13.42 14.51
CA ASN A 23 9.42 13.61 13.81
C ASN A 23 9.25 13.73 12.30
N ASP A 24 8.54 12.78 11.71
CA ASP A 24 8.48 12.63 10.26
C ASP A 24 7.45 13.58 9.63
N GLN A 25 6.31 13.84 10.31
CA GLN A 25 5.19 14.59 9.75
C GLN A 25 5.11 16.03 10.24
N VAL A 26 5.54 16.32 11.48
CA VAL A 26 5.40 17.67 12.08
C VAL A 26 6.67 18.48 11.93
N ILE A 27 7.82 17.95 12.39
CA ILE A 27 9.11 18.65 12.33
C ILE A 27 9.96 18.27 11.10
N GLN A 28 9.48 17.32 10.29
CA GLN A 28 10.06 16.88 9.01
C GLN A 28 11.58 16.61 9.07
N GLN A 29 12.01 15.96 10.14
CA GLN A 29 13.42 15.57 10.31
C GLN A 29 13.73 14.26 9.57
N THR A 30 14.95 13.76 9.73
CA THR A 30 15.35 12.47 9.17
C THR A 30 14.42 11.37 9.65
N TYR A 31 13.94 10.53 8.73
CA TYR A 31 13.02 9.44 9.02
C TYR A 31 13.56 8.51 10.11
N LEU A 32 12.83 8.42 11.22
CA LEU A 32 13.16 7.50 12.31
C LEU A 32 12.85 6.04 11.93
N ILE A 33 11.93 5.85 10.99
CA ILE A 33 11.57 4.57 10.38
C ILE A 33 11.53 4.73 8.85
N GLY A 34 12.64 4.40 8.20
CA GLY A 34 12.77 4.45 6.74
C GLY A 34 13.22 3.15 6.08
N ASN A 35 13.50 2.10 6.87
CA ASN A 35 14.06 0.84 6.37
C ASN A 35 13.80 -0.30 7.37
N HIS A 36 14.20 -1.53 7.04
CA HIS A 36 14.02 -2.74 7.86
C HIS A 36 14.95 -2.81 9.09
N PHE A 37 15.73 -1.75 9.37
CA PHE A 37 16.52 -1.55 10.57
C PHE A 37 16.13 -0.22 11.25
N PRO A 38 14.94 -0.16 11.89
CA PRO A 38 14.39 1.11 12.41
C PRO A 38 15.31 1.75 13.45
N ILE A 39 15.85 2.92 13.11
CA ILE A 39 16.87 3.62 13.91
C ILE A 39 16.33 3.91 15.32
N ILE A 40 15.06 4.29 15.45
CA ILE A 40 14.44 4.55 16.75
C ILE A 40 14.44 3.32 17.67
N VAL A 41 14.24 2.12 17.12
CA VAL A 41 14.16 0.89 17.91
C VAL A 41 15.55 0.47 18.39
N PHE A 42 16.52 0.42 17.48
CA PHE A 42 17.89 0.05 17.82
C PHE A 42 18.62 1.14 18.61
N GLY A 43 18.32 2.41 18.34
CA GLY A 43 18.85 3.55 19.10
C GLY A 43 18.37 3.53 20.54
N VAL A 44 17.06 3.29 20.78
CA VAL A 44 16.54 3.15 22.14
C VAL A 44 17.09 1.90 22.82
N LEU A 45 17.32 0.79 22.10
CA LEU A 45 18.03 -0.37 22.65
C LEU A 45 19.42 0.02 23.17
N VAL A 46 20.20 0.74 22.36
CA VAL A 46 21.54 1.19 22.75
C VAL A 46 21.45 2.10 23.99
N ILE A 47 20.54 3.06 24.02
CA ILE A 47 20.33 3.93 25.18
C ILE A 47 19.94 3.12 26.42
N LEU A 48 19.05 2.14 26.25
CA LEU A 48 18.59 1.27 27.31
C LEU A 48 19.74 0.45 27.89
N LEU A 49 20.60 -0.12 27.05
CA LEU A 49 21.73 -0.94 27.48
C LEU A 49 22.88 -0.11 28.08
N LEU A 50 23.18 1.06 27.51
CA LEU A 50 24.31 1.90 27.92
C LEU A 50 24.02 2.78 29.14
N PHE A 51 22.78 3.25 29.28
CA PHE A 51 22.43 4.24 30.30
C PHE A 51 21.33 3.74 31.23
N ILE A 52 20.17 3.35 30.70
CA ILE A 52 19.00 3.06 31.54
C ILE A 52 19.24 1.84 32.44
N ASN A 53 19.71 0.72 31.91
CA ASN A 53 19.89 -0.51 32.67
C ASN A 53 21.03 -0.39 33.71
N PRO A 54 22.18 0.25 33.40
CA PRO A 54 23.20 0.58 34.39
C PRO A 54 22.71 1.52 35.49
N LEU A 55 21.96 2.58 35.17
CA LEU A 55 21.38 3.50 36.16
C LEU A 55 20.32 2.79 37.03
N ALA A 56 19.47 1.96 36.42
CA ALA A 56 18.49 1.16 37.15
C ALA A 56 19.17 0.21 38.15
N ARG A 57 20.36 -0.30 37.84
CA ARG A 57 21.15 -1.12 38.77
C ARG A 57 21.59 -0.32 40.00
N LEU A 58 21.91 0.97 39.86
CA LEU A 58 22.21 1.85 41.00
C LEU A 58 20.99 2.04 41.91
N ALA A 59 19.78 2.08 41.34
CA ALA A 59 18.53 2.17 42.08
C ALA A 59 18.04 0.83 42.67
N GLY A 60 18.67 -0.29 42.30
CA GLY A 60 18.42 -1.62 42.86
C GLY A 60 18.16 -2.71 41.82
N HIS A 61 18.58 -3.94 42.15
CA HIS A 61 18.54 -5.08 41.23
C HIS A 61 17.15 -5.43 40.66
N ARG A 62 16.06 -5.10 41.36
CA ARG A 62 14.68 -5.34 40.88
C ARG A 62 14.34 -4.54 39.62
N PHE A 63 14.99 -3.39 39.41
CA PHE A 63 14.70 -2.50 38.29
C PHE A 63 15.50 -2.84 37.02
N VAL A 64 16.51 -3.71 37.13
CA VAL A 64 17.30 -4.17 35.99
C VAL A 64 16.43 -5.02 35.07
N LEU A 65 16.41 -4.66 33.78
CA LEU A 65 15.74 -5.43 32.74
C LEU A 65 16.60 -6.63 32.34
N LYS A 66 15.99 -7.81 32.33
CA LYS A 66 16.64 -9.05 31.89
C LYS A 66 16.67 -9.10 30.36
N SER A 67 17.61 -9.84 29.77
CA SER A 67 17.72 -9.99 28.31
C SER A 67 16.42 -10.48 27.66
N GLY A 68 15.67 -11.37 28.33
CA GLY A 68 14.35 -11.81 27.86
C GLY A 68 13.27 -10.72 27.89
N GLU A 69 13.33 -9.78 28.82
CA GLU A 69 12.40 -8.64 28.87
C GLU A 69 12.72 -7.63 27.77
N ILE A 70 14.01 -7.37 27.55
CA ILE A 70 14.50 -6.52 26.46
C ILE A 70 14.08 -7.09 25.10
N ALA A 71 14.25 -8.40 24.89
CA ALA A 71 13.84 -9.06 23.66
C ALA A 71 12.34 -8.89 23.36
N VAL A 72 11.48 -8.99 24.38
CA VAL A 72 10.04 -8.76 24.24
C VAL A 72 9.73 -7.30 23.89
N ILE A 73 10.32 -6.34 24.61
CA ILE A 73 10.14 -4.90 24.34
C ILE A 73 10.56 -4.57 22.90
N MET A 74 11.70 -5.11 22.47
CA MET A 74 12.22 -4.93 21.12
C MET A 74 11.34 -5.56 20.04
N ALA A 75 10.86 -6.78 20.27
CA ALA A 75 9.94 -7.44 19.33
C ALA A 75 8.65 -6.63 19.14
N MET A 76 8.09 -6.10 20.22
CA MET A 76 6.90 -5.24 20.16
C MET A 76 7.18 -3.93 19.43
N GLY A 77 8.33 -3.29 19.70
CA GLY A 77 8.76 -2.09 18.99
C GLY A 77 8.92 -2.32 17.48
N LEU A 78 9.59 -3.40 17.07
CA LEU A 78 9.77 -3.76 15.66
C LEU A 78 8.46 -4.04 14.94
N VAL A 79 7.51 -4.72 15.58
CA VAL A 79 6.17 -4.98 15.02
C VAL A 79 5.44 -3.65 14.78
N VAL A 80 5.55 -2.72 15.72
CA VAL A 80 4.89 -1.41 15.62
C VAL A 80 5.52 -0.54 14.55
N CYS A 81 6.81 -0.69 14.24
CA CYS A 81 7.47 0.10 13.19
C CYS A 81 6.85 -0.06 11.80
N GLY A 82 6.12 -1.13 11.51
CA GLY A 82 5.44 -1.30 10.22
C GLY A 82 4.26 -0.33 9.99
N TRP A 83 3.84 0.43 11.02
CA TRP A 83 2.64 1.26 10.98
C TRP A 83 2.92 2.76 10.83
N PRO A 84 3.70 3.41 11.72
CA PRO A 84 4.04 4.83 11.62
C PRO A 84 5.21 5.06 10.66
N GLY A 85 5.40 6.31 10.22
CA GLY A 85 6.47 6.66 9.29
C GLY A 85 6.22 6.05 7.91
N SER A 86 7.20 5.37 7.32
CA SER A 86 7.12 4.83 5.95
C SER A 86 6.14 3.66 5.71
N GLY A 87 5.32 3.33 6.71
CA GLY A 87 4.29 2.30 6.64
C GLY A 87 2.89 2.82 6.28
N PHE A 88 1.85 2.17 6.83
CA PHE A 88 0.45 2.44 6.54
C PHE A 88 0.07 3.93 6.65
N PHE A 89 0.48 4.61 7.73
CA PHE A 89 0.01 5.97 7.99
C PHE A 89 0.53 7.04 7.03
N ARG A 90 1.72 6.88 6.44
CA ARG A 90 2.27 7.88 5.49
C ARG A 90 1.52 7.88 4.16
N GLY A 91 1.16 6.71 3.65
CA GLY A 91 0.48 6.58 2.37
C GLY A 91 -1.03 6.69 2.48
N PHE A 92 -1.63 6.30 3.61
CA PHE A 92 -3.06 6.04 3.72
C PHE A 92 -3.94 7.21 3.26
N THR A 93 -3.75 8.41 3.82
CA THR A 93 -4.61 9.57 3.52
C THR A 93 -4.49 10.06 2.09
N ALA A 94 -3.29 9.99 1.50
CA ALA A 94 -3.04 10.37 0.12
C ALA A 94 -3.59 9.33 -0.86
N LEU A 95 -3.39 8.03 -0.61
CA LEU A 95 -3.78 6.95 -1.52
C LEU A 95 -5.30 6.83 -1.68
N ILE A 96 -6.07 7.07 -0.61
CA ILE A 96 -7.54 6.96 -0.66
C ILE A 96 -8.23 8.17 -1.32
N THR A 97 -7.53 9.30 -1.48
CA THR A 97 -8.05 10.52 -2.13
C THR A 97 -7.44 10.78 -3.51
N MET A 98 -6.25 10.23 -3.77
CA MET A 98 -5.53 10.44 -5.02
C MET A 98 -6.36 10.11 -6.27
N PRO A 99 -7.09 8.98 -6.38
CA PRO A 99 -7.89 8.69 -7.57
C PRO A 99 -8.94 9.76 -7.85
N SER A 100 -9.62 10.26 -6.82
CA SER A 100 -10.57 11.36 -6.95
C SER A 100 -9.88 12.64 -7.47
N ASN A 101 -8.71 12.98 -6.94
CA ASN A 101 -7.94 14.14 -7.42
C ASN A 101 -7.45 13.97 -8.87
N MET A 102 -7.01 12.76 -9.25
CA MET A 102 -6.53 12.48 -10.61
C MET A 102 -7.62 12.73 -11.66
N VAL A 103 -8.89 12.48 -11.33
CA VAL A 103 -10.02 12.80 -12.23
C VAL A 103 -10.17 14.30 -12.43
N LYS A 104 -9.88 15.15 -11.44
CA LYS A 104 -9.96 16.62 -11.60
C LYS A 104 -8.92 17.14 -12.60
N VAL A 105 -7.73 16.53 -12.65
CA VAL A 105 -6.59 17.03 -13.46
C VAL A 105 -6.35 16.26 -14.76
N ASN A 106 -6.93 15.07 -14.92
CA ASN A 106 -6.70 14.22 -16.10
C ASN A 106 -7.92 14.26 -17.05
N SER A 107 -7.79 15.01 -18.15
CA SER A 107 -8.84 15.16 -19.16
C SER A 107 -9.25 13.83 -19.82
N SER A 108 -8.32 12.88 -19.96
CA SER A 108 -8.63 11.55 -20.49
C SER A 108 -9.51 10.74 -19.54
N TRP A 109 -9.28 10.84 -18.22
CA TRP A 109 -10.12 10.19 -17.20
C TRP A 109 -11.52 10.79 -17.15
N GLN A 110 -11.64 12.10 -17.33
CA GLN A 110 -12.92 12.80 -17.42
C GLN A 110 -13.69 12.37 -18.67
N ALA A 111 -13.04 12.41 -19.84
CA ALA A 111 -13.66 12.06 -21.12
C ALA A 111 -14.12 10.59 -21.19
N THR A 112 -13.49 9.69 -20.43
CA THR A 112 -13.85 8.27 -20.39
C THR A 112 -14.76 7.90 -19.20
N HIS A 113 -15.07 8.87 -18.34
CA HIS A 113 -15.83 8.69 -17.11
C HIS A 113 -15.31 7.53 -16.26
N VAL A 114 -14.00 7.43 -16.04
CA VAL A 114 -13.37 6.27 -15.38
C VAL A 114 -13.95 5.95 -13.99
N MET A 115 -14.42 6.96 -13.26
CA MET A 115 -15.05 6.78 -11.95
C MET A 115 -16.40 6.06 -12.00
N SER A 116 -17.04 5.96 -13.17
CA SER A 116 -18.24 5.15 -13.33
C SER A 116 -18.01 3.67 -13.07
N TYR A 117 -16.76 3.19 -13.24
CA TYR A 117 -16.39 1.80 -12.99
C TYR A 117 -16.02 1.53 -11.53
N VAL A 118 -15.99 2.56 -10.68
CA VAL A 118 -15.74 2.43 -9.25
C VAL A 118 -17.10 2.44 -8.52
N PRO A 119 -17.42 1.40 -7.72
CA PRO A 119 -18.69 1.33 -7.00
C PRO A 119 -18.94 2.61 -6.18
N GLY A 120 -20.12 3.19 -6.33
CA GLY A 120 -20.54 4.42 -5.65
C GLY A 120 -19.91 5.72 -6.18
N ALA A 121 -18.84 5.69 -6.96
CA ALA A 121 -18.05 6.90 -7.18
C ALA A 121 -18.64 7.92 -8.16
N SER A 122 -19.37 7.46 -9.18
CA SER A 122 -20.01 8.35 -10.15
C SER A 122 -21.36 7.79 -10.59
N PRO A 123 -22.39 8.65 -10.75
CA PRO A 123 -23.65 8.26 -11.38
C PRO A 123 -23.54 8.15 -12.90
N LEU A 124 -22.44 8.58 -13.50
CA LEU A 124 -22.29 8.61 -14.95
C LEU A 124 -22.08 7.21 -15.54
N LEU A 125 -22.40 7.07 -16.81
CA LEU A 125 -22.00 5.96 -17.66
C LEU A 125 -20.62 6.23 -18.26
N GLY A 126 -19.85 5.15 -18.34
CA GLY A 126 -18.61 5.08 -19.13
C GLY A 126 -18.85 4.23 -20.38
N LYS A 127 -17.93 4.25 -21.34
CA LYS A 127 -18.14 3.57 -22.64
C LYS A 127 -18.55 2.10 -22.51
N GLY A 128 -17.90 1.34 -21.63
CA GLY A 128 -18.16 -0.08 -21.40
C GLY A 128 -19.43 -0.38 -20.62
N HIS A 129 -20.16 0.63 -20.16
CA HIS A 129 -21.47 0.45 -19.54
C HIS A 129 -22.61 0.36 -20.55
N ILE A 130 -22.39 0.75 -21.81
CA ILE A 130 -23.35 0.54 -22.90
C ILE A 130 -22.95 -0.75 -23.61
N ARG A 131 -23.86 -1.72 -23.65
CA ARG A 131 -23.61 -3.05 -24.24
C ARG A 131 -23.52 -2.97 -25.77
N ASP A 132 -24.45 -2.23 -26.37
CA ASP A 132 -24.51 -1.99 -27.80
C ASP A 132 -25.11 -0.60 -28.07
N TYR A 133 -24.37 0.26 -28.77
CA TYR A 133 -24.79 1.64 -29.06
C TYR A 133 -25.86 1.70 -30.16
N HIS A 134 -25.87 0.78 -31.11
CA HIS A 134 -26.87 0.73 -32.18
C HIS A 134 -28.23 0.30 -31.63
N ASP A 135 -28.27 -0.71 -30.77
CA ASP A 135 -29.50 -1.16 -30.12
C ASP A 135 -30.05 -0.10 -29.17
N LEU A 136 -29.17 0.56 -28.42
CA LEU A 136 -29.56 1.69 -27.58
C LEU A 136 -30.16 2.82 -28.41
N ALA A 137 -29.50 3.20 -29.51
CA ALA A 137 -30.00 4.23 -30.40
C ALA A 137 -31.36 3.87 -31.00
N THR A 138 -31.51 2.61 -31.44
CA THR A 138 -32.77 2.10 -31.98
C THR A 138 -33.88 2.12 -30.93
N ALA A 139 -33.59 1.75 -29.69
CA ALA A 139 -34.55 1.81 -28.58
C ALA A 139 -35.00 3.25 -28.29
N LEU A 140 -34.07 4.21 -28.29
CA LEU A 140 -34.34 5.63 -28.08
C LEU A 140 -35.22 6.22 -29.21
N VAL A 141 -34.89 5.94 -30.48
CA VAL A 141 -35.70 6.38 -31.63
C VAL A 141 -37.08 5.73 -31.63
N ARG A 142 -37.20 4.46 -31.24
CA ARG A 142 -38.51 3.80 -31.11
C ARG A 142 -39.34 4.43 -30.00
N ALA A 143 -38.71 4.78 -28.88
CA ALA A 143 -39.38 5.41 -27.76
C ALA A 143 -39.89 6.82 -28.09
N SER A 144 -39.14 7.60 -28.89
CA SER A 144 -39.57 8.95 -29.31
C SER A 144 -40.82 8.95 -30.19
N LYS A 145 -41.06 7.86 -30.93
CA LYS A 145 -42.26 7.69 -31.77
C LYS A 145 -43.47 7.13 -31.00
N ARG A 146 -43.25 6.54 -29.82
CA ARG A 146 -44.33 5.95 -29.00
C ARG A 146 -44.92 6.99 -28.06
N HIS A 147 -46.24 6.95 -27.90
CA HIS A 147 -46.96 7.84 -26.96
C HIS A 147 -47.00 7.28 -25.52
N ARG A 148 -46.48 6.07 -25.28
CA ARG A 148 -46.45 5.45 -23.94
C ARG A 148 -45.23 5.95 -23.16
N PRO A 149 -45.37 6.34 -21.89
CA PRO A 149 -44.25 6.67 -21.01
C PRO A 149 -43.24 5.52 -20.95
N SER A 150 -41.95 5.82 -21.11
CA SER A 150 -40.88 4.83 -21.03
C SER A 150 -39.56 5.50 -20.60
N ILE A 151 -38.64 4.73 -20.02
CA ILE A 151 -37.30 5.24 -19.65
C ILE A 151 -36.57 5.77 -20.88
N ALA A 152 -36.54 5.02 -21.97
CA ALA A 152 -35.91 5.47 -23.22
C ALA A 152 -36.55 6.76 -23.74
N GLY A 153 -37.86 6.94 -23.56
CA GLY A 153 -38.55 8.19 -23.87
C GLY A 153 -38.15 9.35 -22.96
N ARG A 154 -37.96 9.10 -21.65
CA ARG A 154 -37.43 10.11 -20.72
C ARG A 154 -36.01 10.52 -21.07
N ILE A 155 -35.14 9.56 -21.38
CA ILE A 155 -33.79 9.86 -21.85
C ILE A 155 -33.86 10.73 -23.11
N TRP A 156 -34.64 10.33 -24.12
CA TRP A 156 -34.82 11.10 -25.37
C TRP A 156 -35.35 12.53 -25.13
N HIS A 157 -36.26 12.70 -24.17
CA HIS A 157 -36.83 14.01 -23.82
C HIS A 157 -35.74 15.02 -23.42
N PHE A 158 -34.78 14.60 -22.60
CA PHE A 158 -33.68 15.44 -22.13
C PHE A 158 -32.49 15.52 -23.10
N MET A 159 -32.49 14.76 -24.20
CA MET A 159 -31.42 14.83 -25.19
C MET A 159 -31.47 16.16 -25.97
N PRO A 160 -30.32 16.84 -26.16
CA PRO A 160 -30.20 17.97 -27.08
C PRO A 160 -30.47 17.56 -28.54
N ASP A 161 -30.87 18.49 -29.39
CA ASP A 161 -31.21 18.18 -30.80
C ASP A 161 -30.04 17.60 -31.59
N ALA A 162 -28.82 18.09 -31.36
CA ALA A 162 -27.60 17.53 -31.97
C ALA A 162 -27.39 16.06 -31.58
N ALA A 163 -27.72 15.67 -30.34
CA ALA A 163 -27.63 14.30 -29.89
C ALA A 163 -28.74 13.42 -30.49
N ARG A 164 -29.96 13.96 -30.63
CA ARG A 164 -31.07 13.27 -31.30
C ARG A 164 -30.74 12.96 -32.77
N GLU A 165 -30.08 13.88 -33.47
CA GLU A 165 -29.60 13.65 -34.83
C GLU A 165 -28.54 12.53 -34.87
N ALA A 166 -27.55 12.56 -33.98
CA ALA A 166 -26.54 11.51 -33.88
C ALA A 166 -27.16 10.13 -33.57
N VAL A 167 -28.11 10.07 -32.63
CA VAL A 167 -28.87 8.85 -32.32
C VAL A 167 -29.69 8.37 -33.54
N GLY A 168 -30.29 9.29 -34.30
CA GLY A 168 -31.01 8.96 -35.53
C GLY A 168 -30.12 8.37 -36.62
N LYS A 169 -28.90 8.90 -36.78
CA LYS A 169 -27.87 8.34 -37.67
C LYS A 169 -27.41 6.97 -37.16
N ALA A 170 -27.16 6.85 -35.86
CA ALA A 170 -26.73 5.62 -35.22
C ALA A 170 -27.72 4.46 -35.39
N ALA A 171 -29.02 4.75 -35.27
CA ALA A 171 -30.08 3.76 -35.46
C ALA A 171 -30.25 3.31 -36.93
N SER A 172 -29.75 4.09 -37.90
CA SER A 172 -29.89 3.77 -39.34
C SER A 172 -28.61 3.19 -39.96
N GLN A 173 -27.47 3.27 -39.28
CA GLN A 173 -26.19 2.78 -39.78
C GLN A 173 -25.73 1.50 -39.05
N SER A 174 -25.15 0.57 -39.81
CA SER A 174 -24.64 -0.70 -39.27
C SER A 174 -23.28 -0.57 -38.57
N ARG A 175 -22.54 0.54 -38.79
CA ARG A 175 -21.24 0.80 -38.17
C ARG A 175 -21.16 2.25 -37.71
N LEU A 176 -21.04 2.42 -36.40
CA LEU A 176 -20.94 3.71 -35.73
C LEU A 176 -19.50 4.25 -35.74
N GLN A 177 -19.36 5.57 -35.87
CA GLN A 177 -18.08 6.23 -35.64
C GLN A 177 -17.86 6.43 -34.12
N PRO A 178 -16.62 6.37 -33.61
CA PRO A 178 -16.34 6.59 -32.19
C PRO A 178 -16.79 7.97 -31.66
N SER A 179 -16.91 8.97 -32.54
CA SER A 179 -17.46 10.29 -32.21
C SER A 179 -18.94 10.23 -31.87
N ASP A 180 -19.71 9.41 -32.59
CA ASP A 180 -21.16 9.28 -32.39
C ASP A 180 -21.45 8.55 -31.08
N GLU A 181 -20.65 7.53 -30.73
CA GLU A 181 -20.74 6.87 -29.43
C GLU A 181 -20.55 7.86 -28.27
N ASN A 182 -19.57 8.76 -28.36
CA ASN A 182 -19.34 9.78 -27.34
C ASN A 182 -20.52 10.75 -27.21
N VAL A 183 -21.12 11.16 -28.34
CA VAL A 183 -22.29 12.05 -28.34
C VAL A 183 -23.48 11.36 -27.68
N ILE A 184 -23.75 10.10 -28.03
CA ILE A 184 -24.83 9.31 -27.45
C ILE A 184 -24.61 9.12 -25.95
N LEU A 185 -23.40 8.70 -25.54
CA LEU A 185 -23.03 8.50 -24.14
C LEU A 185 -23.24 9.79 -23.33
N ASN A 186 -22.72 10.91 -23.81
CA ASN A 186 -22.85 12.21 -23.15
C ASN A 186 -24.31 12.64 -23.02
N ALA A 187 -25.14 12.39 -24.03
CA ALA A 187 -26.56 12.74 -24.00
C ALA A 187 -27.35 11.89 -22.98
N VAL A 188 -27.04 10.60 -22.86
CA VAL A 188 -27.62 9.74 -21.81
C VAL A 188 -27.16 10.21 -20.42
N ASN A 189 -25.88 10.55 -20.27
CA ASN A 189 -25.34 11.10 -19.03
C ASN A 189 -26.01 12.42 -18.64
N GLN A 190 -26.24 13.33 -19.59
CA GLN A 190 -26.96 14.57 -19.35
C GLN A 190 -28.39 14.33 -18.86
N ALA A 191 -29.08 13.30 -19.38
CA ALA A 191 -30.40 12.92 -18.90
C ALA A 191 -30.36 12.36 -17.46
N ILE A 192 -29.33 11.57 -17.11
CA ILE A 192 -29.15 11.04 -15.75
C ILE A 192 -28.93 12.15 -14.72
N LEU A 193 -28.26 13.23 -15.12
CA LEU A 193 -27.96 14.39 -14.26
C LEU A 193 -29.15 15.35 -14.08
N GLN A 194 -30.35 15.04 -14.59
CA GLN A 194 -31.53 15.87 -14.39
C GLN A 194 -32.22 15.53 -13.07
N ASP A 195 -32.43 16.53 -12.21
CA ASP A 195 -33.10 16.34 -10.92
C ASP A 195 -34.57 15.91 -11.07
N ASP A 196 -35.22 16.35 -12.15
CA ASP A 196 -36.61 16.00 -12.47
C ASP A 196 -36.73 14.72 -13.31
N PHE A 197 -35.66 13.94 -13.51
CA PHE A 197 -35.67 12.75 -14.38
C PHE A 197 -36.75 11.72 -14.00
N TYR A 198 -36.97 11.48 -12.70
CA TYR A 198 -37.97 10.53 -12.20
C TYR A 198 -39.41 11.01 -12.48
N ASP A 199 -40.16 10.23 -13.27
CA ASP A 199 -41.59 10.47 -13.52
C ASP A 199 -42.41 9.24 -13.09
N PRO A 200 -43.30 9.34 -12.08
CA PRO A 200 -44.12 8.23 -11.60
C PRO A 200 -44.89 7.47 -12.70
N ARG A 201 -45.28 8.15 -13.79
CA ARG A 201 -46.02 7.56 -14.92
C ARG A 201 -45.19 6.59 -15.73
N VAL A 202 -43.86 6.76 -15.73
CA VAL A 202 -42.93 5.88 -16.45
C VAL A 202 -42.74 4.57 -15.70
N PHE A 203 -42.84 4.59 -14.38
CA PHE A 203 -42.61 3.45 -13.51
C PHE A 203 -43.90 2.76 -13.05
N SER A 204 -45.07 3.26 -13.44
CA SER A 204 -46.36 2.65 -13.10
C SER A 204 -46.47 1.25 -13.70
N GLY A 205 -46.48 0.22 -12.84
CA GLY A 205 -46.56 -1.19 -13.26
C GLY A 205 -45.22 -1.90 -13.44
N THR A 206 -44.09 -1.26 -13.12
CA THR A 206 -42.78 -1.93 -13.03
C THR A 206 -42.56 -2.40 -11.59
N ASP A 207 -42.23 -3.68 -11.40
CA ASP A 207 -41.89 -4.22 -10.07
C ASP A 207 -40.46 -3.81 -9.70
N LEU A 208 -40.34 -2.71 -8.95
CA LEU A 208 -39.06 -2.15 -8.54
C LEU A 208 -38.54 -2.84 -7.27
N PRO A 209 -37.24 -3.17 -7.21
CA PRO A 209 -36.56 -3.61 -6.00
C PRO A 209 -36.81 -2.71 -4.79
N GLU A 210 -36.73 -3.29 -3.59
CA GLU A 210 -36.97 -2.60 -2.33
C GLU A 210 -36.05 -1.39 -2.11
N ASP A 211 -34.78 -1.50 -2.48
CA ASP A 211 -33.80 -0.41 -2.37
C ASP A 211 -34.19 0.80 -3.25
N LEU A 212 -34.61 0.55 -4.49
CA LEU A 212 -35.09 1.60 -5.39
C LEU A 212 -36.38 2.24 -4.90
N ARG A 213 -37.32 1.45 -4.36
CA ARG A 213 -38.55 1.97 -3.75
C ARG A 213 -38.25 2.86 -2.56
N ALA A 214 -37.31 2.48 -1.71
CA ALA A 214 -36.87 3.27 -0.56
C ALA A 214 -36.22 4.60 -1.01
N SER A 215 -35.32 4.58 -2.00
CA SER A 215 -34.71 5.79 -2.55
C SER A 215 -35.73 6.71 -3.22
N ILE A 216 -36.70 6.17 -3.96
CA ILE A 216 -37.80 6.97 -4.53
C ILE A 216 -38.66 7.61 -3.43
N ALA A 217 -38.92 6.88 -2.34
CA ALA A 217 -39.68 7.43 -1.21
C ALA A 217 -38.91 8.58 -0.52
N ALA A 218 -37.59 8.47 -0.39
CA ALA A 218 -36.72 9.54 0.10
C ALA A 218 -36.70 10.74 -0.86
N LEU A 219 -36.60 10.51 -2.18
CA LEU A 219 -36.70 11.58 -3.20
C LEU A 219 -37.99 12.38 -3.04
N LYS A 220 -39.13 11.69 -2.89
CA LYS A 220 -40.46 12.32 -2.75
C LYS A 220 -40.60 13.15 -1.47
N LYS A 221 -39.80 12.85 -0.44
CA LYS A 221 -39.77 13.61 0.82
C LYS A 221 -38.81 14.81 0.77
N GLY A 222 -37.97 14.89 -0.26
CA GLY A 222 -36.88 15.87 -0.34
C GLY A 222 -35.68 15.50 0.53
N ASP A 223 -35.54 14.22 0.90
CA ASP A 223 -34.48 13.73 1.79
C ASP A 223 -33.18 13.37 1.03
N LEU A 224 -33.19 13.38 -0.31
CA LEU A 224 -32.00 13.10 -1.13
C LEU A 224 -31.32 14.40 -1.56
N ASP A 225 -29.99 14.40 -1.54
CA ASP A 225 -29.20 15.43 -2.19
C ASP A 225 -29.15 15.24 -3.71
N GLU A 226 -28.55 16.21 -4.42
CA GLU A 226 -28.39 16.18 -5.88
C GLU A 226 -27.64 14.91 -6.34
N ARG A 227 -26.56 14.56 -5.64
CA ARG A 227 -25.71 13.42 -5.99
C ARG A 227 -26.45 12.08 -5.86
N ASP A 228 -27.17 11.88 -4.77
CA ASP A 228 -27.95 10.68 -4.52
C ASP A 228 -29.18 10.60 -5.44
N THR A 229 -29.72 11.75 -5.84
CA THR A 229 -30.75 11.83 -6.90
C THR A 229 -30.19 11.34 -8.24
N HIS A 230 -29.00 11.79 -8.65
CA HIS A 230 -28.36 11.32 -9.89
C HIS A 230 -27.99 9.84 -9.83
N ARG A 231 -27.54 9.34 -8.66
CA ARG A 231 -27.29 7.91 -8.44
C ARG A 231 -28.58 7.09 -8.56
N LEU A 232 -29.70 7.58 -8.03
CA LEU A 232 -31.01 6.95 -8.21
C LEU A 232 -31.38 6.89 -9.69
N ASN A 233 -31.25 8.00 -10.43
CA ASN A 233 -31.51 8.05 -11.87
C ASN A 233 -30.69 7.01 -12.63
N ARG A 234 -29.39 6.92 -12.33
CA ARG A 234 -28.49 5.93 -12.94
C ARG A 234 -28.94 4.49 -12.69
N LYS A 235 -29.34 4.17 -11.45
CA LYS A 235 -29.83 2.82 -11.10
C LYS A 235 -31.15 2.50 -11.82
N LEU A 236 -32.09 3.44 -11.87
CA LEU A 236 -33.36 3.28 -12.59
C LEU A 236 -33.13 3.01 -14.08
N VAL A 237 -32.23 3.75 -14.70
CA VAL A 237 -31.85 3.56 -16.11
C VAL A 237 -31.31 2.15 -16.36
N SER A 238 -30.36 1.66 -15.55
CA SER A 238 -29.85 0.28 -15.70
C SER A 238 -30.91 -0.79 -15.41
N PHE A 239 -31.78 -0.56 -14.43
CA PHE A 239 -32.78 -1.54 -14.03
C PHE A 239 -33.84 -1.74 -15.12
N CYS A 240 -34.28 -0.65 -15.76
CA CYS A 240 -35.30 -0.72 -16.80
C CYS A 240 -34.75 -1.01 -18.21
N LEU A 241 -33.44 -0.87 -18.43
CA LEU A 241 -32.78 -1.18 -19.70
C LEU A 241 -31.63 -2.19 -19.53
N PRO A 242 -31.86 -3.37 -18.91
CA PRO A 242 -30.79 -4.31 -18.54
C PRO A 242 -30.05 -4.91 -19.75
N ASP A 243 -30.75 -5.04 -20.88
CA ASP A 243 -30.21 -5.57 -22.14
C ASP A 243 -29.33 -4.55 -22.89
N LEU A 244 -29.41 -3.27 -22.53
CA LEU A 244 -28.69 -2.19 -23.19
C LEU A 244 -27.62 -1.57 -22.30
N ILE A 245 -27.87 -1.50 -20.99
CA ILE A 245 -27.05 -0.77 -20.03
C ILE A 245 -26.63 -1.72 -18.90
N VAL A 246 -25.31 -1.82 -18.71
CA VAL A 246 -24.72 -2.58 -17.61
C VAL A 246 -25.08 -1.88 -16.28
N PRO A 247 -25.49 -2.63 -15.24
CA PRO A 247 -25.77 -2.04 -13.93
C PRO A 247 -24.51 -1.41 -13.32
N CYS A 248 -24.70 -0.56 -12.31
CA CYS A 248 -23.57 -0.05 -11.51
C CYS A 248 -22.77 -1.21 -10.94
N PRO A 249 -21.43 -1.08 -10.87
CA PRO A 249 -20.60 -2.03 -10.14
C PRO A 249 -21.14 -2.24 -8.72
N PRO A 250 -21.33 -3.49 -8.26
CA PRO A 250 -21.83 -3.75 -6.92
C PRO A 250 -20.78 -3.38 -5.87
N GLY A 251 -21.24 -3.10 -4.65
CA GLY A 251 -20.40 -2.81 -3.50
C GLY A 251 -20.43 -1.34 -3.06
N SER A 252 -19.84 -1.08 -1.89
CA SER A 252 -19.82 0.26 -1.28
C SER A 252 -18.69 1.17 -1.79
N GLY A 253 -17.74 0.64 -2.56
CA GLY A 253 -16.58 1.40 -3.05
C GLY A 253 -15.40 1.42 -2.06
N VAL A 254 -14.21 1.72 -2.57
CA VAL A 254 -12.93 1.67 -1.84
C VAL A 254 -12.38 3.06 -1.44
N LEU A 255 -12.96 4.12 -2.01
CA LEU A 255 -12.49 5.50 -1.87
C LEU A 255 -13.12 6.18 -0.65
N LEU A 256 -12.45 7.21 -0.13
CA LEU A 256 -13.01 8.03 0.93
C LEU A 256 -14.26 8.77 0.42
N ALA A 257 -15.34 8.79 1.21
CA ALA A 257 -16.61 9.42 0.85
C ALA A 257 -17.22 8.93 -0.48
N ASP A 258 -17.01 7.65 -0.82
CA ASP A 258 -17.33 7.08 -2.12
C ASP A 258 -16.71 7.90 -3.27
N GLY A 259 -15.51 8.46 -3.08
CA GLY A 259 -14.85 9.29 -4.08
C GLY A 259 -15.46 10.68 -4.28
N ASP A 260 -16.36 11.13 -3.40
CA ASP A 260 -16.93 12.47 -3.43
C ASP A 260 -15.87 13.54 -3.27
N LEU A 261 -15.68 14.31 -4.32
CA LEU A 261 -14.73 15.39 -4.32
C LEU A 261 -15.18 16.57 -3.48
N GLU A 262 -16.48 16.80 -3.34
CA GLU A 262 -17.02 17.94 -2.60
C GLU A 262 -17.23 17.63 -1.11
N SER A 263 -17.03 16.37 -0.71
CA SER A 263 -17.02 15.97 0.69
C SER A 263 -16.01 16.79 1.49
N PRO A 264 -16.41 17.37 2.64
CA PRO A 264 -15.49 18.12 3.50
C PRO A 264 -14.24 17.32 3.89
N ALA A 265 -14.37 16.00 4.07
CA ALA A 265 -13.25 15.13 4.42
C ALA A 265 -12.20 15.07 3.30
N VAL A 266 -12.65 15.02 2.04
CA VAL A 266 -11.78 14.96 0.86
C VAL A 266 -11.18 16.35 0.58
N GLN A 267 -11.99 17.41 0.64
CA GLN A 267 -11.50 18.78 0.41
C GLN A 267 -10.43 19.19 1.42
N VAL A 268 -10.59 18.86 2.71
CA VAL A 268 -9.56 19.13 3.74
C VAL A 268 -8.24 18.42 3.43
N LEU A 269 -8.28 17.21 2.88
CA LEU A 269 -7.06 16.48 2.50
C LEU A 269 -6.39 17.06 1.25
N LEU A 270 -7.18 17.58 0.30
CA LEU A 270 -6.66 18.11 -0.96
C LEU A 270 -6.14 19.55 -0.82
N GLN A 271 -6.90 20.42 -0.16
CA GLN A 271 -6.61 21.84 -0.06
C GLN A 271 -5.88 22.21 1.24
N GLY A 272 -5.90 21.33 2.23
CA GLY A 272 -5.46 21.66 3.59
C GLY A 272 -6.49 22.51 4.34
N LYS A 273 -6.22 22.76 5.62
CA LYS A 273 -7.04 23.63 6.48
C LYS A 273 -6.31 24.96 6.69
N GLU A 274 -6.97 26.09 6.44
CA GLU A 274 -6.38 27.43 6.59
C GLU A 274 -5.93 27.72 8.03
N ASN A 275 -6.76 27.37 9.02
CA ASN A 275 -6.42 27.51 10.43
C ASN A 275 -5.61 26.32 10.94
N LYS A 276 -4.36 26.61 11.33
CA LYS A 276 -3.42 25.67 11.97
C LYS A 276 -3.70 25.43 13.45
N GLU A 277 -4.78 25.99 14.00
CA GLU A 277 -5.15 25.78 15.40
C GLU A 277 -5.49 24.31 15.67
N TRP A 278 -5.00 23.83 16.80
CA TRP A 278 -5.19 22.44 17.21
C TRP A 278 -6.67 22.15 17.37
N SER A 279 -7.18 21.26 16.51
CA SER A 279 -8.60 20.91 16.47
C SER A 279 -8.83 19.64 17.27
N TRP A 280 -9.83 19.64 18.15
CA TRP A 280 -10.22 18.44 18.87
C TRP A 280 -10.75 17.35 17.92
N LEU A 281 -10.67 16.08 18.33
CA LEU A 281 -11.13 14.92 17.54
C LEU A 281 -12.61 15.01 17.12
N GLY A 282 -13.43 15.82 17.81
CA GLY A 282 -14.84 16.03 17.47
C GLY A 282 -15.09 16.75 16.14
N VAL A 283 -14.09 17.45 15.59
CA VAL A 283 -14.20 18.15 14.29
C VAL A 283 -14.05 17.19 13.11
N VAL A 284 -13.48 16.00 13.33
CA VAL A 284 -13.27 15.00 12.28
C VAL A 284 -14.63 14.39 11.89
N PRO A 285 -14.99 14.34 10.59
CA PRO A 285 -16.24 13.75 10.13
C PRO A 285 -16.16 12.21 10.19
N TRP A 286 -16.24 11.63 11.39
CA TRP A 286 -16.02 10.21 11.64
C TRP A 286 -16.93 9.30 10.82
N LYS A 287 -18.17 9.71 10.55
CA LYS A 287 -19.10 8.95 9.70
C LYS A 287 -18.55 8.71 8.30
N THR A 288 -17.82 9.68 7.74
CA THR A 288 -17.18 9.57 6.42
C THR A 288 -15.92 8.70 6.46
N TRP A 289 -15.18 8.73 7.56
CA TRP A 289 -13.91 8.03 7.70
C TRP A 289 -14.05 6.56 8.11
N TRP A 290 -15.08 6.22 8.88
CA TRP A 290 -15.24 4.87 9.45
C TRP A 290 -15.23 3.74 8.43
N PRO A 291 -15.98 3.84 7.30
CA PRO A 291 -15.94 2.80 6.27
C PRO A 291 -14.53 2.55 5.73
N SER A 292 -13.78 3.61 5.41
CA SER A 292 -12.41 3.51 4.90
C SER A 292 -11.43 3.00 5.96
N ILE A 293 -11.56 3.42 7.22
CA ILE A 293 -10.71 2.95 8.32
C ILE A 293 -10.97 1.47 8.61
N PHE A 294 -12.22 1.02 8.64
CA PHE A 294 -12.53 -0.39 8.86
C PHE A 294 -12.02 -1.27 7.72
N LEU A 295 -12.22 -0.86 6.46
CA LEU A 295 -11.75 -1.61 5.30
C LEU A 295 -10.22 -1.72 5.33
N TRP A 296 -9.52 -0.59 5.25
CA TRP A 296 -8.08 -0.59 5.07
C TRP A 296 -7.31 -0.89 6.34
N GLY A 297 -7.79 -0.41 7.49
CA GLY A 297 -7.22 -0.74 8.80
C GLY A 297 -7.46 -2.22 9.16
N GLY A 298 -8.65 -2.75 8.88
CA GLY A 298 -8.93 -4.17 9.04
C GLY A 298 -8.04 -5.05 8.15
N LEU A 299 -7.90 -4.69 6.86
CA LEU A 299 -6.97 -5.36 5.94
C LEU A 299 -5.52 -5.27 6.42
N ALA A 300 -5.07 -4.12 6.93
CA ALA A 300 -3.73 -3.96 7.47
C ALA A 300 -3.48 -4.87 8.69
N VAL A 301 -4.47 -5.00 9.60
CA VAL A 301 -4.38 -5.92 10.74
C VAL A 301 -4.33 -7.38 10.27
N LEU A 302 -5.19 -7.76 9.32
CA LEU A 302 -5.19 -9.11 8.74
C LEU A 302 -3.88 -9.43 8.02
N LEU A 303 -3.29 -8.46 7.32
CA LEU A 303 -1.96 -8.58 6.71
C LEU A 303 -0.87 -8.74 7.78
N GLY A 304 -0.93 -7.97 8.88
CA GLY A 304 0.00 -8.13 10.00
C GLY A 304 -0.04 -9.52 10.63
N ILE A 305 -1.24 -10.06 10.86
CA ILE A 305 -1.44 -11.43 11.36
C ILE A 305 -0.94 -12.45 10.32
N SER A 306 -1.24 -12.23 9.04
CA SER A 306 -0.80 -13.08 7.93
C SER A 306 0.73 -13.15 7.85
N SER A 307 1.42 -12.02 7.97
CA SER A 307 2.88 -11.93 8.03
C SER A 307 3.45 -12.70 9.23
N ALA A 308 2.85 -12.58 10.42
CA ALA A 308 3.27 -13.36 11.59
C ALA A 308 3.09 -14.88 11.36
N CYS A 309 1.98 -15.29 10.73
CA CYS A 309 1.74 -16.68 10.37
C CYS A 309 2.78 -17.20 9.37
N LEU A 310 3.12 -16.40 8.35
CA LEU A 310 4.17 -16.75 7.37
C LEU A 310 5.52 -16.95 8.06
N VAL A 311 5.91 -16.09 9.00
CA VAL A 311 7.17 -16.29 9.74
C VAL A 311 7.17 -17.63 10.48
N ILE A 312 6.07 -18.02 11.13
CA ILE A 312 5.98 -19.30 11.85
C ILE A 312 6.00 -20.50 10.88
N VAL A 313 5.41 -20.36 9.70
CA VAL A 313 5.39 -21.41 8.66
C VAL A 313 6.76 -21.59 8.01
N PHE A 314 7.45 -20.50 7.65
CA PHE A 314 8.70 -20.58 6.87
C PHE A 314 9.93 -20.82 7.74
N GLN A 315 9.94 -20.33 8.98
CA GLN A 315 11.14 -20.38 9.83
C GLN A 315 11.70 -21.79 10.09
N PRO A 316 10.89 -22.86 10.30
CA PRO A 316 11.43 -24.21 10.49
C PRO A 316 12.22 -24.71 9.28
N GLN A 317 11.77 -24.38 8.07
CA GLN A 317 12.46 -24.75 6.83
C GLN A 317 13.73 -23.91 6.63
N TRP A 318 13.65 -22.60 6.85
CA TRP A 318 14.80 -21.72 6.74
C TRP A 318 15.90 -22.01 7.78
N LYS A 319 15.54 -22.57 8.93
CA LYS A 319 16.53 -23.12 9.88
C LYS A 319 17.29 -24.32 9.32
N ARG A 320 16.63 -25.19 8.55
CA ARG A 320 17.28 -26.34 7.87
C ARG A 320 18.23 -25.88 6.77
N GLU A 321 17.93 -24.72 6.18
CA GLU A 321 18.77 -24.07 5.18
C GLU A 321 19.93 -23.24 5.80
N LEU A 322 20.05 -23.20 7.13
CA LEU A 322 21.14 -22.54 7.86
C LEU A 322 21.33 -21.05 7.52
N LEU A 323 20.23 -20.32 7.31
CA LEU A 323 20.30 -18.88 7.01
C LEU A 323 20.96 -18.09 8.15
N PRO A 324 21.69 -16.99 7.84
CA PRO A 324 22.54 -16.28 8.81
C PRO A 324 21.80 -15.36 9.78
N TYR A 325 20.63 -14.82 9.42
CA TYR A 325 19.86 -13.82 10.19
C TYR A 325 20.71 -12.67 10.79
N PRO A 326 21.43 -11.87 9.98
CA PRO A 326 22.42 -10.90 10.46
C PRO A 326 21.87 -9.89 11.48
N ILE A 327 20.68 -9.34 11.22
CA ILE A 327 20.04 -8.34 12.10
C ILE A 327 19.64 -8.96 13.45
N ALA A 328 19.09 -10.18 13.44
CA ALA A 328 18.73 -10.87 14.68
C ALA A 328 19.98 -11.27 15.48
N ARG A 329 21.06 -11.66 14.79
CA ARG A 329 22.36 -11.95 15.39
C ARG A 329 22.94 -10.71 16.08
N PHE A 330 22.87 -9.54 15.46
CA PHE A 330 23.28 -8.28 16.09
C PHE A 330 22.56 -8.03 17.43
N VAL A 331 21.23 -8.22 17.49
CA VAL A 331 20.46 -8.07 18.74
C VAL A 331 20.90 -9.08 19.79
N LYS A 332 21.15 -10.33 19.39
CA LYS A 332 21.63 -11.37 20.29
C LYS A 332 23.01 -11.02 20.86
N ASP A 333 23.93 -10.56 20.01
CA ASP A 333 25.31 -10.27 20.40
C ASP A 333 25.40 -9.03 21.30
N ILE A 334 24.61 -7.97 21.03
CA ILE A 334 24.61 -6.75 21.87
C ILE A 334 23.93 -6.95 23.23
N THR A 335 23.05 -7.95 23.37
CA THR A 335 22.34 -8.27 24.63
C THR A 335 22.97 -9.42 25.41
N ALA A 336 24.02 -10.04 24.87
CA ALA A 336 24.71 -11.17 25.50
C ALA A 336 25.38 -10.75 26.83
N PRO A 337 25.11 -11.42 27.95
CA PRO A 337 25.69 -11.05 29.25
C PRO A 337 27.18 -11.34 29.31
N ALA A 338 27.93 -10.50 30.04
CA ALA A 338 29.34 -10.74 30.34
C ALA A 338 29.52 -11.89 31.36
N PRO A 339 30.62 -12.67 31.28
CA PRO A 339 30.94 -13.67 32.31
C PRO A 339 31.02 -13.04 33.70
N GLY A 340 30.23 -13.54 34.65
CA GLY A 340 30.23 -13.07 36.04
C GLY A 340 29.45 -11.77 36.32
N GLY A 341 28.67 -11.23 35.36
CA GLY A 341 27.94 -9.98 35.57
C GLY A 341 26.64 -9.83 34.78
N GLY A 342 25.78 -8.90 35.24
CA GLY A 342 24.50 -8.56 34.58
C GLY A 342 24.57 -7.45 33.52
N ARG A 343 25.77 -7.12 33.00
CA ARG A 343 25.97 -6.13 31.93
C ARG A 343 26.28 -6.84 30.61
N PRO A 344 25.91 -6.28 29.44
CA PRO A 344 26.28 -6.88 28.16
C PRO A 344 27.80 -6.94 27.96
N ALA A 345 28.30 -8.05 27.41
CA ALA A 345 29.73 -8.32 27.21
C ALA A 345 30.41 -7.27 26.32
N ILE A 346 29.68 -6.75 25.33
CA ILE A 346 30.19 -5.75 24.39
C ILE A 346 30.63 -4.45 25.08
N LEU A 347 30.02 -4.10 26.23
CA LEU A 347 30.34 -2.88 26.98
C LEU A 347 31.69 -2.95 27.66
N SER A 348 32.24 -4.14 27.85
CA SER A 348 33.57 -4.35 28.42
C SER A 348 34.67 -4.29 27.35
N ASN A 349 34.33 -4.26 26.06
CA ASN A 349 35.30 -4.30 24.97
C ASN A 349 35.84 -2.89 24.64
N LYS A 350 37.15 -2.68 24.78
CA LYS A 350 37.79 -1.38 24.46
C LYS A 350 37.70 -1.01 22.98
N LEU A 351 37.81 -1.98 22.07
CA LEU A 351 37.70 -1.73 20.63
C LEU A 351 36.31 -1.21 20.25
N PHE A 352 35.27 -1.72 20.90
CA PHE A 352 33.91 -1.22 20.73
C PHE A 352 33.83 0.27 21.06
N TRP A 353 34.40 0.70 22.18
CA TRP A 353 34.37 2.11 22.59
C TRP A 353 35.18 3.02 21.67
N TYR A 354 36.31 2.56 21.13
CA TYR A 354 37.06 3.33 20.13
C TYR A 354 36.25 3.51 18.84
N ALA A 355 35.65 2.44 18.32
CA ALA A 355 34.81 2.52 17.13
C ALA A 355 33.55 3.36 17.35
N PHE A 356 32.88 3.19 18.51
CA PHE A 356 31.72 3.96 18.91
C PHE A 356 32.05 5.45 19.01
N GLY A 357 33.14 5.80 19.71
CA GLY A 357 33.61 7.19 19.83
C GLY A 357 33.91 7.82 18.48
N LEU A 358 34.60 7.11 17.60
CA LEU A 358 34.88 7.58 16.24
C LEU A 358 33.59 7.89 15.47
N MET A 359 32.61 6.97 15.48
CA MET A 359 31.33 7.20 14.79
C MET A 359 30.53 8.34 15.39
N VAL A 360 30.50 8.46 16.72
CA VAL A 360 29.85 9.58 17.42
C VAL A 360 30.48 10.91 17.01
N VAL A 361 31.81 11.00 16.97
CA VAL A 361 32.50 12.22 16.55
C VAL A 361 32.16 12.58 15.10
N ILE A 362 32.24 11.62 14.17
CA ILE A 362 31.93 11.85 12.75
C ILE A 362 30.50 12.38 12.58
N HIS A 363 29.50 11.72 13.19
CA HIS A 363 28.11 12.13 13.06
C HIS A 363 27.77 13.40 13.83
N LEU A 364 28.36 13.61 15.02
CA LEU A 364 28.16 14.82 15.80
C LEU A 364 28.75 16.04 15.08
N MET A 365 29.96 15.93 14.50
CA MET A 365 30.56 17.00 13.71
C MET A 365 29.72 17.31 12.46
N GLY A 366 29.26 16.28 11.75
CA GLY A 366 28.34 16.46 10.61
C GLY A 366 27.02 17.11 11.01
N GLY A 367 26.44 16.71 12.14
CA GLY A 367 25.23 17.29 12.70
C GLY A 367 25.43 18.74 13.12
N LEU A 368 26.49 19.05 13.86
CA LEU A 368 26.84 20.42 14.24
C LEU A 368 27.09 21.29 13.01
N ASN A 369 27.80 20.81 11.99
CA ASN A 369 27.99 21.53 10.73
C ASN A 369 26.66 21.86 10.03
N ALA A 370 25.64 21.00 10.13
CA ALA A 370 24.34 21.25 9.52
C ALA A 370 23.59 22.43 10.17
N TRP A 371 23.75 22.65 11.47
CA TRP A 371 23.16 23.79 12.19
C TRP A 371 24.10 25.01 12.26
N PHE A 372 25.41 24.75 12.30
CA PHE A 372 26.49 25.72 12.46
C PHE A 372 27.56 25.47 11.40
N PRO A 373 27.45 26.06 10.20
CA PRO A 373 28.33 25.79 9.06
C PRO A 373 29.84 26.00 9.32
N SER A 374 30.20 26.72 10.39
CA SER A 374 31.59 26.93 10.83
C SER A 374 32.28 25.66 11.35
N PHE A 375 31.52 24.61 11.71
CA PHE A 375 32.11 23.34 12.16
C PHE A 375 32.61 22.50 10.98
N VAL A 376 33.68 21.74 11.19
CA VAL A 376 34.26 20.87 10.15
C VAL A 376 33.31 19.71 9.83
N LYS A 377 33.03 19.49 8.54
CA LYS A 377 32.29 18.33 8.05
C LYS A 377 33.26 17.26 7.56
N ILE A 378 33.18 16.06 8.14
CA ILE A 378 33.93 14.89 7.64
C ILE A 378 33.13 14.31 6.46
N PRO A 379 33.66 14.33 5.22
CA PRO A 379 32.92 13.87 4.05
C PRO A 379 32.83 12.34 4.02
N LEU A 380 31.60 11.83 3.99
CA LEU A 380 31.30 10.42 3.72
C LEU A 380 30.76 10.19 2.30
N GLN A 381 30.60 11.27 1.53
CA GLN A 381 30.09 11.26 0.18
C GLN A 381 31.16 11.82 -0.76
N PHE A 382 31.43 11.09 -1.83
CA PHE A 382 32.43 11.40 -2.84
C PHE A 382 31.72 11.64 -4.17
N ASP A 383 31.89 12.84 -4.73
CA ASP A 383 31.23 13.24 -5.96
C ASP A 383 32.13 13.00 -7.19
N PHE A 384 31.69 12.07 -8.02
CA PHE A 384 32.27 11.71 -9.31
C PHE A 384 31.33 12.08 -10.47
N THR A 385 30.33 12.95 -10.24
CA THR A 385 29.39 13.44 -11.26
C THR A 385 30.06 14.00 -12.52
N PRO A 386 31.25 14.65 -12.47
CA PRO A 386 31.95 15.07 -13.68
C PRO A 386 32.24 13.93 -14.67
N LEU A 387 32.40 12.68 -14.19
CA LEU A 387 32.67 11.52 -15.06
C LEU A 387 31.45 11.08 -15.89
N ARG A 388 30.24 11.57 -15.60
CA ARG A 388 29.02 11.24 -16.35
C ARG A 388 29.13 11.55 -17.84
N GLN A 389 29.89 12.59 -18.19
CA GLN A 389 30.12 13.01 -19.58
C GLN A 389 30.78 11.90 -20.41
N LEU A 390 31.57 11.02 -19.79
CA LEU A 390 32.24 9.90 -20.46
C LEU A 390 31.30 8.70 -20.67
N PHE A 391 30.18 8.61 -19.92
CA PHE A 391 29.28 7.46 -19.92
C PHE A 391 27.80 7.90 -20.03
N PRO A 392 27.37 8.49 -21.16
CA PRO A 392 26.03 9.06 -21.29
C PRO A 392 24.91 8.02 -21.14
N HIS A 393 25.07 6.82 -21.70
CA HIS A 393 24.07 5.76 -21.59
C HIS A 393 23.96 5.18 -20.17
N ALA A 394 25.07 5.02 -19.46
CA ALA A 394 25.06 4.58 -18.06
C ALA A 394 24.51 5.67 -17.14
N SER A 395 24.74 6.94 -17.47
CA SER A 395 24.25 8.09 -16.71
C SER A 395 22.74 8.31 -16.84
N ALA A 396 22.13 7.81 -17.92
CA ALA A 396 20.68 7.83 -18.10
C ALA A 396 19.93 6.90 -17.13
N PHE A 397 20.64 5.94 -16.50
CA PHE A 397 20.05 5.10 -15.47
C PHE A 397 19.74 5.93 -14.21
N TRP A 398 18.47 5.96 -13.80
CA TRP A 398 17.97 6.75 -12.68
C TRP A 398 18.70 6.48 -11.35
N TRP A 399 19.24 5.27 -11.14
CA TRP A 399 20.00 4.93 -9.93
C TRP A 399 21.53 5.04 -10.09
N SER A 400 22.05 5.35 -11.28
CA SER A 400 23.51 5.40 -11.54
C SER A 400 24.24 6.39 -10.63
N SER A 401 23.54 7.45 -10.21
CA SER A 401 24.05 8.43 -9.24
C SER A 401 24.48 7.79 -7.93
N HIS A 402 23.74 6.81 -7.42
CA HIS A 402 24.05 6.14 -6.16
C HIS A 402 25.05 4.99 -6.32
N VAL A 403 25.24 4.50 -7.54
CA VAL A 403 26.16 3.38 -7.81
C VAL A 403 27.59 3.86 -7.99
N ILE A 404 27.81 4.90 -8.81
CA ILE A 404 29.17 5.30 -9.20
C ILE A 404 29.41 6.82 -9.17
N TRP A 405 28.40 7.66 -9.46
CA TRP A 405 28.63 9.11 -9.59
C TRP A 405 28.64 9.85 -8.27
N SER A 406 27.99 9.35 -7.23
CA SER A 406 27.92 9.96 -5.91
C SER A 406 28.05 8.86 -4.87
N PHE A 407 29.28 8.41 -4.70
CA PHE A 407 29.59 7.27 -3.85
C PHE A 407 29.47 7.67 -2.38
N GLN A 408 28.55 7.04 -1.66
CA GLN A 408 28.32 7.29 -0.24
C GLN A 408 28.82 6.11 0.59
N LEU A 409 29.75 6.38 1.50
CA LEU A 409 30.18 5.43 2.51
C LEU A 409 29.12 5.33 3.60
N PHE A 410 28.58 4.13 3.78
CA PHE A 410 27.66 3.80 4.87
C PHE A 410 28.36 2.88 5.88
N PRO A 411 28.95 3.41 6.97
CA PRO A 411 29.63 2.61 7.99
C PRO A 411 28.74 1.49 8.56
N THR A 412 27.43 1.73 8.66
CA THR A 412 26.44 0.73 9.10
C THR A 412 26.31 -0.43 8.12
N VAL A 413 26.26 -0.18 6.80
CA VAL A 413 26.22 -1.22 5.77
C VAL A 413 27.51 -2.03 5.78
N ILE A 414 28.66 -1.36 5.90
CA ILE A 414 29.97 -2.01 6.03
C ILE A 414 30.00 -2.92 7.26
N ALA A 415 29.50 -2.44 8.41
CA ALA A 415 29.42 -3.25 9.63
C ALA A 415 28.53 -4.49 9.44
N PHE A 416 27.39 -4.37 8.77
CA PHE A 416 26.51 -5.51 8.49
C PHE A 416 27.11 -6.50 7.50
N ALA A 417 27.93 -6.05 6.55
CA ALA A 417 28.61 -6.92 5.59
C ALA A 417 29.54 -7.96 6.28
N PHE A 418 30.07 -7.67 7.47
CA PHE A 418 30.86 -8.64 8.25
C PHE A 418 30.06 -9.81 8.81
N PHE A 419 28.73 -9.71 8.84
CA PHE A 419 27.85 -10.81 9.26
C PHE A 419 27.41 -11.71 8.08
N LEU A 420 27.80 -11.36 6.85
CA LEU A 420 27.40 -12.04 5.62
C LEU A 420 28.49 -13.02 5.15
N SER A 421 28.10 -14.01 4.36
CA SER A 421 29.08 -14.83 3.64
C SER A 421 29.76 -14.00 2.54
N THR A 422 31.01 -14.35 2.22
CA THR A 422 31.78 -13.69 1.16
C THR A 422 31.04 -13.71 -0.19
N GLU A 423 30.36 -14.81 -0.49
CA GLU A 423 29.57 -14.97 -1.72
C GLU A 423 28.41 -13.97 -1.78
N VAL A 424 27.64 -13.84 -0.69
CA VAL A 424 26.51 -12.90 -0.62
C VAL A 424 27.00 -11.46 -0.71
N SER A 425 28.05 -11.11 0.04
CA SER A 425 28.65 -9.78 -0.02
C SER A 425 29.16 -9.43 -1.42
N PHE A 426 29.78 -10.38 -2.11
CA PHE A 426 30.23 -10.19 -3.49
C PHE A 426 29.05 -9.97 -4.44
N SER A 427 28.02 -10.82 -4.38
CA SER A 427 26.83 -10.69 -5.23
C SER A 427 26.10 -9.36 -5.02
N VAL A 428 25.88 -8.95 -3.76
CA VAL A 428 25.24 -7.66 -3.45
C VAL A 428 26.11 -6.51 -3.96
N GLY A 429 27.42 -6.55 -3.74
CA GLY A 429 28.35 -5.50 -4.16
C GLY A 429 28.42 -5.30 -5.68
N ILE A 430 28.42 -6.39 -6.46
CA ILE A 430 28.54 -6.30 -7.93
C ILE A 430 27.19 -6.06 -8.63
N SER A 431 26.06 -6.40 -7.99
CA SER A 431 24.72 -6.36 -8.60
C SER A 431 24.35 -4.99 -9.18
N GLY A 432 24.66 -3.90 -8.47
CA GLY A 432 24.40 -2.54 -8.94
C GLY A 432 25.16 -2.19 -10.22
N PHE A 433 26.41 -2.64 -10.34
CA PHE A 433 27.24 -2.43 -11.54
C PHE A 433 26.74 -3.28 -12.71
N LEU A 434 26.39 -4.55 -12.48
CA LEU A 434 25.83 -5.42 -13.51
C LEU A 434 24.49 -4.88 -14.01
N PHE A 435 23.63 -4.40 -13.11
CA PHE A 435 22.35 -3.82 -13.49
C PHE A 435 22.52 -2.51 -14.26
N MET A 436 23.48 -1.67 -13.87
CA MET A 436 23.84 -0.46 -14.63
C MET A 436 24.37 -0.81 -16.02
N ALA A 437 25.20 -1.84 -16.16
CA ALA A 437 25.70 -2.30 -17.44
C ALA A 437 24.57 -2.87 -18.32
N PHE A 438 23.70 -3.71 -17.76
CA PHE A 438 22.50 -4.20 -18.42
C PHE A 438 21.61 -3.06 -18.91
N PHE A 439 21.35 -2.07 -18.05
CA PHE A 439 20.57 -0.89 -18.41
C PHE A 439 21.21 -0.13 -19.57
N ALA A 440 22.52 0.12 -19.49
CA ALA A 440 23.24 0.86 -20.53
C ALA A 440 23.11 0.17 -21.91
N VAL A 441 23.20 -1.16 -21.94
CA VAL A 441 23.00 -1.96 -23.16
C VAL A 441 21.55 -1.90 -23.65
N MET A 442 20.56 -2.02 -22.77
CA MET A 442 19.16 -1.94 -23.19
C MET A 442 18.82 -0.56 -23.76
N ASN A 443 19.28 0.50 -23.09
CA ASN A 443 19.07 1.87 -23.53
C ASN A 443 19.81 2.18 -24.84
N SER A 444 21.03 1.64 -25.05
CA SER A 444 21.75 1.81 -26.33
C SER A 444 21.05 1.10 -27.50
N ASN A 445 20.21 0.10 -27.23
CA ASN A 445 19.39 -0.59 -28.22
C ASN A 445 17.97 0.01 -28.35
N GLY A 446 17.70 1.17 -27.75
CA GLY A 446 16.41 1.85 -27.82
C GLY A 446 15.33 1.26 -26.91
N ILE A 447 15.69 0.38 -25.98
CA ILE A 447 14.76 -0.20 -25.00
C ILE A 447 14.81 0.64 -23.71
N ALA A 448 13.78 1.45 -23.48
CA ALA A 448 13.69 2.26 -22.27
C ALA A 448 13.32 1.41 -21.04
N ILE A 449 14.16 1.46 -19.99
CA ILE A 449 13.86 0.84 -18.69
C ILE A 449 13.37 1.92 -17.73
N GLU A 450 12.11 2.29 -17.87
CA GLU A 450 11.48 3.32 -17.05
C GLU A 450 11.13 2.76 -15.66
N ASN A 451 11.38 3.56 -14.63
CA ASN A 451 10.95 3.30 -13.25
C ASN A 451 9.80 4.24 -12.89
N ASP A 452 8.76 3.70 -12.25
CA ASP A 452 7.60 4.46 -11.79
C ASP A 452 7.08 3.82 -10.50
N TRP A 453 6.33 4.55 -9.68
CA TRP A 453 5.83 4.04 -8.40
C TRP A 453 4.44 3.40 -8.52
N MET A 454 3.68 3.70 -9.57
CA MET A 454 2.29 3.30 -9.73
C MET A 454 1.99 2.59 -11.03
N GLN A 455 2.79 2.82 -12.07
CA GLN A 455 2.56 2.27 -13.40
C GLN A 455 3.35 0.97 -13.62
N ALA A 456 2.82 0.08 -14.45
CA ALA A 456 3.50 -1.14 -14.88
C ALA A 456 4.57 -0.84 -15.96
N LYS A 457 5.62 -0.11 -15.59
CA LYS A 457 6.76 0.21 -16.47
C LYS A 457 7.75 -0.95 -16.53
N ASN A 458 8.65 -0.91 -17.52
CA ASN A 458 9.61 -1.99 -17.79
C ASN A 458 10.48 -2.36 -16.57
N ALA A 459 10.94 -1.39 -15.78
CA ALA A 459 11.70 -1.70 -14.56
C ALA A 459 10.85 -2.46 -13.53
N ASN A 460 9.57 -2.08 -13.37
CA ASN A 460 8.65 -2.72 -12.43
C ASN A 460 8.30 -4.15 -12.86
N MET A 461 8.16 -4.38 -14.17
CA MET A 461 7.96 -5.73 -14.72
C MET A 461 9.19 -6.63 -14.53
N LEU A 462 10.40 -6.08 -14.67
CA LEU A 462 11.63 -6.81 -14.33
C LEU A 462 11.70 -7.18 -12.85
N ARG A 463 11.36 -6.24 -11.95
CA ARG A 463 11.27 -6.52 -10.50
C ARG A 463 10.23 -7.59 -10.19
N PHE A 464 9.05 -7.50 -10.80
CA PHE A 464 8.00 -8.51 -10.66
C PHE A 464 8.52 -9.91 -11.06
N GLY A 465 9.19 -10.02 -12.22
CA GLY A 465 9.79 -11.27 -12.68
C GLY A 465 10.85 -11.81 -11.73
N ALA A 466 11.71 -10.93 -11.18
CA ALA A 466 12.72 -11.32 -10.20
C ALA A 466 12.10 -11.84 -8.89
N TYR A 467 11.05 -11.18 -8.38
CA TYR A 467 10.33 -11.62 -7.19
C TYR A 467 9.59 -12.95 -7.41
N ALA A 468 8.94 -13.12 -8.56
CA ALA A 468 8.30 -14.38 -8.93
C ALA A 468 9.33 -15.52 -9.03
N GLY A 469 10.46 -15.27 -9.69
CA GLY A 469 11.57 -16.23 -9.79
C GLY A 469 12.12 -16.63 -8.42
N MET A 470 12.35 -15.67 -7.53
CA MET A 470 12.82 -15.95 -6.17
C MET A 470 11.79 -16.74 -5.36
N ALA A 471 10.49 -16.42 -5.48
CA ALA A 471 9.44 -17.18 -4.84
C ALA A 471 9.41 -18.64 -5.30
N LEU A 472 9.58 -18.89 -6.61
CA LEU A 472 9.68 -20.25 -7.16
C LEU A 472 10.88 -21.01 -6.56
N VAL A 473 12.03 -20.37 -6.44
CA VAL A 473 13.22 -20.97 -5.80
C VAL A 473 12.94 -21.31 -4.33
N ILE A 474 12.37 -20.39 -3.56
CA ILE A 474 12.01 -20.61 -2.14
C ILE A 474 11.06 -21.82 -2.02
N PHE A 475 9.99 -21.85 -2.81
CA PHE A 475 9.02 -22.94 -2.78
C PHE A 475 9.63 -24.26 -3.26
N PHE A 476 10.50 -24.23 -4.27
CA PHE A 476 11.17 -25.42 -4.79
C PHE A 476 12.11 -26.07 -3.77
N ILE A 477 12.95 -25.26 -3.10
CA ILE A 477 13.90 -25.74 -2.07
C ILE A 477 13.13 -26.38 -0.91
N GLY A 478 12.09 -25.70 -0.41
CA GLY A 478 11.29 -26.18 0.73
C GLY A 478 10.11 -27.08 0.39
N ARG A 479 9.91 -27.48 -0.88
CA ARG A 479 8.67 -28.08 -1.39
C ARG A 479 8.13 -29.23 -0.54
N ARG A 480 8.99 -30.15 -0.10
CA ARG A 480 8.58 -31.31 0.70
C ARG A 480 8.01 -30.88 2.05
N TYR A 481 8.67 -29.92 2.70
CA TYR A 481 8.20 -29.37 3.97
C TYR A 481 6.90 -28.58 3.79
N TYR A 482 6.84 -27.65 2.82
CA TYR A 482 5.65 -26.83 2.61
C TYR A 482 4.43 -27.66 2.19
N LEU A 483 4.61 -28.67 1.33
CA LEU A 483 3.55 -29.62 0.97
C LEU A 483 3.06 -30.44 2.17
N ASN A 484 3.96 -30.85 3.08
CA ASN A 484 3.57 -31.53 4.32
C ASN A 484 2.77 -30.62 5.26
N VAL A 485 3.17 -29.34 5.41
CA VAL A 485 2.43 -28.35 6.22
C VAL A 485 1.05 -28.09 5.59
N LEU A 486 0.98 -27.89 4.27
CA LEU A 486 -0.26 -27.70 3.53
C LEU A 486 -1.20 -28.89 3.69
N GLY A 487 -0.70 -30.10 3.41
CA GLY A 487 -1.46 -31.33 3.56
C GLY A 487 -1.99 -31.52 4.98
N SER A 488 -1.15 -31.32 5.99
CA SER A 488 -1.56 -31.41 7.40
C SER A 488 -2.61 -30.37 7.79
N SER A 489 -2.54 -29.17 7.19
CA SER A 489 -3.50 -28.10 7.43
C SER A 489 -4.87 -28.42 6.86
N LEU A 490 -4.90 -29.14 5.73
CA LEU A 490 -6.10 -29.64 5.05
C LEU A 490 -6.62 -30.99 5.58
N GLY A 491 -5.99 -31.54 6.63
CA GLY A 491 -6.47 -32.74 7.32
C GLY A 491 -5.73 -34.05 6.98
N LEU A 492 -4.67 -34.01 6.16
CA LEU A 492 -3.80 -35.17 5.95
C LEU A 492 -2.98 -35.50 7.21
N LYS A 493 -2.52 -36.75 7.32
CA LYS A 493 -1.72 -37.22 8.46
C LYS A 493 -0.44 -36.39 8.59
N ARG A 494 -0.27 -35.73 9.74
CA ARG A 494 0.90 -34.89 10.03
C ARG A 494 2.18 -35.73 10.10
N HIS A 495 3.20 -35.33 9.34
CA HIS A 495 4.54 -35.89 9.47
C HIS A 495 5.17 -35.48 10.82
N PRO A 496 5.86 -36.37 11.56
CA PRO A 496 6.39 -36.07 12.90
C PRO A 496 7.24 -34.79 12.97
N GLU A 497 8.06 -34.57 11.94
CA GLU A 497 8.93 -33.39 11.83
C GLU A 497 8.21 -32.07 11.54
N THR A 498 6.92 -32.10 11.18
CA THR A 498 6.16 -30.90 10.83
C THR A 498 5.63 -30.25 12.11
N PRO A 499 6.05 -29.05 12.51
CA PRO A 499 5.61 -28.42 13.75
C PRO A 499 4.10 -28.17 13.74
N SER A 500 3.42 -28.44 14.86
CA SER A 500 1.98 -28.16 15.01
C SER A 500 1.66 -26.66 14.91
N SER A 501 2.58 -25.81 15.37
CA SER A 501 2.49 -24.36 15.26
C SER A 501 2.42 -23.89 13.80
N ALA A 502 3.19 -24.50 12.90
CA ALA A 502 3.17 -24.18 11.47
C ALA A 502 1.82 -24.55 10.83
N VAL A 503 1.25 -25.70 11.21
CA VAL A 503 -0.07 -26.15 10.73
C VAL A 503 -1.18 -25.20 11.17
N TRP A 504 -1.22 -24.85 12.45
CA TRP A 504 -2.23 -23.91 12.96
C TRP A 504 -2.05 -22.50 12.38
N SER A 505 -0.80 -22.04 12.22
CA SER A 505 -0.51 -20.74 11.60
C SER A 505 -0.97 -20.70 10.14
N LEU A 506 -0.81 -21.79 9.38
CA LEU A 506 -1.31 -21.85 8.01
C LEU A 506 -2.85 -21.85 7.94
N ARG A 507 -3.54 -22.48 8.91
CA ARG A 507 -5.01 -22.40 9.01
C ARG A 507 -5.50 -20.99 9.33
N VAL A 508 -4.84 -20.31 10.26
CA VAL A 508 -5.13 -18.90 10.58
C VAL A 508 -4.85 -18.01 9.36
N LEU A 509 -3.77 -18.27 8.63
CA LEU A 509 -3.46 -17.56 7.38
C LEU A 509 -4.58 -17.72 6.34
N PHE A 510 -5.11 -18.93 6.15
CA PHE A 510 -6.26 -19.16 5.25
C PHE A 510 -7.51 -18.41 5.69
N LEU A 511 -7.80 -18.36 6.99
CA LEU A 511 -8.91 -17.58 7.51
C LEU A 511 -8.70 -16.08 7.26
N CYS A 512 -7.50 -15.55 7.54
CA CYS A 512 -7.19 -14.14 7.27
C CYS A 512 -7.31 -13.80 5.78
N LEU A 513 -6.86 -14.69 4.89
CA LEU A 513 -7.01 -14.52 3.44
C LEU A 513 -8.47 -14.54 3.02
N LEU A 514 -9.27 -15.49 3.51
CA LEU A 514 -10.69 -15.58 3.20
C LEU A 514 -11.43 -14.31 3.64
N VAL A 515 -11.19 -13.84 4.87
CA VAL A 515 -11.80 -12.61 5.38
C VAL A 515 -11.35 -11.40 4.59
N SER A 516 -10.06 -11.30 4.25
CA SER A 516 -9.54 -10.17 3.44
C SER A 516 -10.17 -10.12 2.05
N VAL A 517 -10.30 -11.28 1.39
CA VAL A 517 -10.96 -11.39 0.08
C VAL A 517 -12.45 -11.07 0.19
N ALA A 518 -13.13 -11.51 1.24
CA ALA A 518 -14.53 -11.17 1.48
C ALA A 518 -14.73 -9.66 1.72
N MET A 519 -13.83 -9.01 2.48
CA MET A 519 -13.85 -7.56 2.68
C MET A 519 -13.68 -6.80 1.36
N LEU A 520 -12.73 -7.22 0.53
CA LEU A 520 -12.51 -6.63 -0.81
C LEU A 520 -13.70 -6.88 -1.75
N ALA A 521 -14.29 -8.07 -1.70
CA ALA A 521 -15.48 -8.42 -2.47
C ALA A 521 -16.70 -7.58 -2.08
N HIS A 522 -16.87 -7.33 -0.77
CA HIS A 522 -17.96 -6.50 -0.26
C HIS A 522 -17.92 -5.06 -0.79
N VAL A 523 -16.71 -4.52 -1.00
CA VAL A 523 -16.51 -3.15 -1.52
C VAL A 523 -16.45 -3.10 -3.05
N GLY A 524 -16.67 -4.24 -3.73
CA GLY A 524 -16.85 -4.34 -5.18
C GLY A 524 -15.62 -4.81 -5.96
N VAL A 525 -14.55 -5.24 -5.28
CA VAL A 525 -13.40 -5.87 -5.96
C VAL A 525 -13.74 -7.33 -6.26
N PRO A 526 -13.69 -7.81 -7.51
CA PRO A 526 -13.97 -9.21 -7.80
C PRO A 526 -13.07 -10.14 -6.97
N TRP A 527 -13.66 -11.20 -6.39
CA TRP A 527 -12.98 -12.06 -5.40
C TRP A 527 -11.64 -12.62 -5.91
N TYR A 528 -11.54 -12.91 -7.21
CA TYR A 528 -10.33 -13.44 -7.83
C TYR A 528 -9.21 -12.38 -7.93
N PHE A 529 -9.56 -11.12 -8.19
CA PHE A 529 -8.60 -10.01 -8.11
C PHE A 529 -8.19 -9.73 -6.67
N GLY A 530 -9.13 -9.79 -5.73
CA GLY A 530 -8.83 -9.68 -4.30
C GLY A 530 -7.86 -10.77 -3.84
N ALA A 531 -8.13 -12.03 -4.21
CA ALA A 531 -7.28 -13.17 -3.88
C ALA A 531 -5.89 -13.06 -4.52
N LEU A 532 -5.81 -12.69 -5.80
CA LEU A 532 -4.54 -12.48 -6.50
C LEU A 532 -3.72 -11.37 -5.85
N THR A 533 -4.36 -10.24 -5.52
CA THR A 533 -3.70 -9.09 -4.87
C THR A 533 -3.12 -9.49 -3.53
N MET A 534 -3.91 -10.17 -2.68
CA MET A 534 -3.44 -10.65 -1.38
C MET A 534 -2.29 -11.65 -1.53
N LEU A 535 -2.37 -12.58 -2.49
CA LEU A 535 -1.30 -13.54 -2.75
C LEU A 535 0.01 -12.85 -3.17
N LEU A 536 -0.06 -11.86 -4.06
CA LEU A 536 1.11 -11.12 -4.53
C LEU A 536 1.75 -10.28 -3.41
N ILE A 537 0.93 -9.66 -2.54
CA ILE A 537 1.42 -8.93 -1.36
C ILE A 537 2.16 -9.89 -0.42
N LEU A 538 1.57 -11.04 -0.10
CA LEU A 538 2.20 -12.02 0.78
C LEU A 538 3.46 -12.62 0.17
N LEU A 539 3.48 -12.88 -1.14
CA LEU A 539 4.68 -13.33 -1.85
C LEU A 539 5.79 -12.29 -1.74
N THR A 540 5.45 -11.01 -1.92
CA THR A 540 6.39 -9.89 -1.72
C THR A 540 6.96 -9.90 -0.30
N PHE A 541 6.13 -10.08 0.72
CA PHE A 541 6.60 -10.17 2.11
C PHE A 541 7.53 -11.36 2.33
N VAL A 542 7.23 -12.53 1.78
CA VAL A 542 8.10 -13.72 1.88
C VAL A 542 9.45 -13.47 1.21
N VAL A 543 9.47 -12.92 0.00
CA VAL A 543 10.70 -12.65 -0.76
C VAL A 543 11.55 -11.58 -0.07
N ILE A 544 10.96 -10.45 0.36
CA ILE A 544 11.69 -9.40 1.09
C ILE A 544 12.24 -9.96 2.40
N THR A 545 11.43 -10.73 3.14
CA THR A 545 11.89 -11.36 4.39
C THR A 545 13.04 -12.30 4.11
N ARG A 546 12.98 -13.09 3.03
CA ARG A 546 14.06 -13.99 2.62
C ARG A 546 15.35 -13.23 2.34
N ILE A 547 15.28 -12.16 1.54
CA ILE A 547 16.45 -11.31 1.24
C ILE A 547 17.02 -10.72 2.54
N ASN A 548 16.17 -10.23 3.45
CA ASN A 548 16.60 -9.66 4.73
C ASN A 548 17.33 -10.69 5.62
N VAL A 549 16.82 -11.92 5.71
CA VAL A 549 17.42 -12.95 6.58
C VAL A 549 18.69 -13.58 5.99
N GLU A 550 18.86 -13.55 4.67
CA GLU A 550 20.07 -14.00 3.98
C GLU A 550 21.17 -12.93 3.94
N THR A 551 20.79 -11.71 3.58
CA THR A 551 21.75 -10.67 3.19
C THR A 551 21.90 -9.56 4.22
N GLY A 552 21.01 -9.47 5.22
CA GLY A 552 21.01 -8.34 6.16
C GLY A 552 20.78 -6.98 5.49
N THR A 553 20.40 -6.94 4.20
CA THR A 553 20.13 -5.71 3.46
C THR A 553 18.91 -5.04 4.02
N PHE A 554 19.11 -4.09 4.94
CA PHE A 554 17.98 -3.46 5.63
C PHE A 554 17.25 -2.42 4.78
N PHE A 555 17.87 -1.92 3.71
CA PHE A 555 17.24 -1.00 2.77
C PHE A 555 16.84 -1.73 1.47
N ILE A 556 15.56 -2.05 1.34
CA ILE A 556 14.99 -2.70 0.15
C ILE A 556 13.73 -1.92 -0.23
N GLN A 557 13.66 -1.51 -1.49
CA GLN A 557 12.47 -0.92 -2.09
C GLN A 557 11.94 -1.93 -3.12
N PRO A 558 10.80 -2.60 -2.86
CA PRO A 558 10.23 -3.58 -3.78
C PRO A 558 9.72 -2.98 -5.09
#